data_AF-A0A7Z9N5Y6-F1
#
_entry.id   AF-A0A7Z9N5Y6-F1
#
_cell.length_a   1.000
_cell.length_b   1.000
_cell.length_c   1.000
_cell.angle_alpha   90.00
_cell.angle_beta   90.00
_cell.angle_gamma   90.00
#
_symmetry.space_group_name_H-M   'P 1'
#
loop_
_entity.id
_entity.type
_entity.pdbx_description
1 polymer ?
#
loop_
_entity_poly.entity_id
_entity_poly.type
_entity_poly.pdbx_seq_one_letter_code
_entity_poly.pdbx_strand_id
1 'polypeptide(L)'
;MIKCISLLLFLFGYAFSQIGMNTSYIHDWSTQLVFVDVMRQSRSWLTQNADYNWETDEWDTSIPIPLDSLGYPLEIPYNNGTVPPQVVHTLMTREINGYYPAGEYTIMYEGTGVISVEFDAEDAIFTEAGTYSVSVNPGDGGIHLTIRESDVNDPVRNIRMIMPGYESVFETEPFYPAFLQRLESFEGIRMLNLQNINITSGNQTQFWSQRKPQDYVTQCPNTGIDSGNIDGMAFEWLIELANTTEKPPWFCIPHKVDDNYVIQLARLLRDNLEPELKIYIEYSNELWNWTYWDQVQYVEEQGLALGLSDDPYLAGLYYQAKRSAEIFQIFENEFEDLSRLVRVISGQAGNPWVAQMLLEGLSEPTINPLGFNADALAIAPYFGGGIADYIGDEGLIESITIDEILDIIEFGIPGHE
;
A
#
# COMPACT_ATOMS: atom_id res chain seq x y z
N MET A 1 -32.23 -52.86 27.94
CA MET A 1 -32.56 -51.74 27.04
C MET A 1 -31.47 -50.69 27.19
N ILE A 2 -30.39 -50.81 26.42
CA ILE A 2 -29.33 -49.80 26.38
C ILE A 2 -29.63 -48.96 25.13
N LYS A 3 -30.00 -47.70 25.32
CA LYS A 3 -30.24 -46.76 24.24
C LYS A 3 -28.89 -46.30 23.70
N CYS A 4 -28.57 -46.67 22.46
CA CYS A 4 -27.55 -45.96 21.68
C CYS A 4 -28.07 -44.56 21.37
N ILE A 5 -27.30 -43.54 21.74
CA ILE A 5 -27.45 -42.18 21.22
C ILE A 5 -26.28 -42.01 20.27
N SER A 6 -26.55 -42.03 18.97
CA SER A 6 -25.58 -41.64 17.94
C SER A 6 -25.65 -40.11 17.84
N LEU A 7 -24.61 -39.44 18.32
CA LEU A 7 -24.44 -38.00 18.10
C LEU A 7 -23.76 -37.85 16.73
N LEU A 8 -24.52 -37.53 15.68
CA LEU A 8 -23.94 -37.01 14.44
C LEU A 8 -23.53 -35.55 14.72
N LEU A 9 -22.24 -35.32 14.94
CA LEU A 9 -21.67 -33.98 14.75
C LEU A 9 -21.55 -33.75 13.25
N PHE A 10 -22.37 -32.86 12.71
CA PHE A 10 -22.02 -32.15 11.49
C PHE A 10 -20.96 -31.12 11.87
N LEU A 11 -19.69 -31.53 11.80
CA LEU A 11 -18.59 -30.58 11.65
C LEU A 11 -18.72 -30.02 10.23
N PHE A 12 -19.38 -28.87 10.09
CA PHE A 12 -19.00 -27.95 9.04
C PHE A 12 -17.60 -27.47 9.40
N GLY A 13 -16.60 -28.26 9.01
CA GLY A 13 -15.22 -27.83 9.02
C GLY A 13 -15.11 -26.74 7.98
N TYR A 14 -15.33 -25.48 8.39
CA TYR A 14 -14.61 -24.40 7.76
C TYR A 14 -13.14 -24.72 8.01
N ALA A 15 -12.47 -25.28 7.01
CA ALA A 15 -11.03 -25.34 6.99
C ALA A 15 -10.58 -23.87 6.91
N PHE A 16 -10.46 -23.21 8.06
CA PHE A 16 -9.77 -21.94 8.17
C PHE A 16 -8.32 -22.26 7.82
N SER A 17 -7.96 -21.95 6.59
CA SER A 17 -6.58 -22.01 6.14
C SER A 17 -5.83 -20.92 6.88
N GLN A 18 -4.70 -21.23 7.51
CA GLN A 18 -3.79 -20.24 8.11
C GLN A 18 -3.03 -19.47 7.01
N ILE A 19 -3.77 -18.87 6.08
CA ILE A 19 -3.24 -18.12 4.95
C ILE A 19 -3.49 -16.64 5.23
N GLY A 20 -2.41 -15.87 5.21
CA GLY A 20 -2.47 -14.42 5.10
C GLY A 20 -2.52 -13.99 3.64
N MET A 21 -2.98 -12.77 3.38
CA MET A 21 -2.99 -12.18 2.04
C MET A 21 -2.13 -10.93 1.99
N ASN A 22 -1.43 -10.75 0.88
CA ASN A 22 -0.83 -9.47 0.54
C ASN A 22 -1.87 -8.57 -0.11
N THR A 23 -1.97 -7.33 0.33
CA THR A 23 -2.83 -6.31 -0.30
C THR A 23 -2.27 -5.91 -1.66
N SER A 24 -3.09 -5.33 -2.53
CA SER A 24 -2.63 -4.62 -3.74
C SER A 24 -2.18 -3.20 -3.42
N TYR A 25 -1.62 -2.49 -4.40
CA TYR A 25 -1.29 -1.07 -4.30
C TYR A 25 -2.55 -0.21 -4.23
N ILE A 26 -2.41 0.96 -3.61
CA ILE A 26 -3.43 2.00 -3.51
C ILE A 26 -3.20 3.06 -4.60
N HIS A 27 -3.77 2.85 -5.78
CA HIS A 27 -3.72 3.80 -6.89
C HIS A 27 -5.13 4.10 -7.39
N ASP A 28 -5.31 5.24 -8.06
CA ASP A 28 -6.57 5.57 -8.75
C ASP A 28 -6.90 4.54 -9.84
N TRP A 29 -5.89 3.87 -10.41
CA TRP A 29 -6.02 2.76 -11.37
C TRP A 29 -5.99 1.35 -10.75
N SER A 30 -6.18 1.24 -9.44
CA SER A 30 -6.31 -0.05 -8.76
C SER A 30 -7.78 -0.40 -8.56
N THR A 31 -8.18 -1.62 -8.95
CA THR A 31 -9.52 -2.15 -8.64
C THR A 31 -9.70 -2.47 -7.15
N GLN A 32 -8.63 -2.39 -6.36
CA GLN A 32 -8.71 -2.43 -4.91
C GLN A 32 -9.08 -1.03 -4.38
N LEU A 33 -10.38 -0.76 -4.27
CA LEU A 33 -10.89 0.46 -3.64
C LEU A 33 -10.80 0.32 -2.12
N VAL A 34 -9.85 1.03 -1.49
CA VAL A 34 -9.61 0.92 -0.04
C VAL A 34 -10.63 1.74 0.75
N PHE A 35 -10.89 2.98 0.31
CA PHE A 35 -11.69 3.96 1.04
C PHE A 35 -13.04 4.23 0.38
N VAL A 36 -14.04 4.59 1.19
CA VAL A 36 -15.31 5.16 0.70
C VAL A 36 -15.16 6.63 0.28
N ASP A 37 -14.14 7.32 0.77
CA ASP A 37 -13.68 8.62 0.26
C ASP A 37 -12.66 8.38 -0.86
N VAL A 38 -13.10 8.42 -2.12
CA VAL A 38 -12.23 8.11 -3.26
C VAL A 38 -11.13 9.15 -3.48
N MET A 39 -11.26 10.35 -2.90
CA MET A 39 -10.19 11.35 -2.88
C MET A 39 -8.94 10.83 -2.17
N ARG A 40 -9.08 9.99 -1.13
CA ARG A 40 -7.94 9.38 -0.43
C ARG A 40 -7.13 8.41 -1.28
N GLN A 41 -7.69 7.97 -2.40
CA GLN A 41 -7.02 7.10 -3.36
C GLN A 41 -6.83 7.83 -4.71
N SER A 42 -6.93 9.16 -4.72
CA SER A 42 -6.69 9.93 -5.93
C SER A 42 -5.23 9.88 -6.33
N ARG A 43 -4.97 10.12 -7.61
CA ARG A 43 -3.63 10.45 -8.08
C ARG A 43 -3.10 11.67 -7.31
N SER A 44 -1.79 11.75 -7.19
CA SER A 44 -1.13 13.00 -6.82
C SER A 44 -1.47 14.14 -7.78
N TRP A 45 -1.26 15.37 -7.32
CA TRP A 45 -1.62 16.54 -8.13
C TRP A 45 -0.80 16.59 -9.42
N LEU A 46 -1.51 16.75 -10.53
CA LEU A 46 -0.94 17.12 -11.82
C LEU A 46 -1.12 18.63 -12.02
N THR A 47 -0.32 19.22 -12.89
CA THR A 47 -0.46 20.64 -13.25
C THR A 47 -0.79 20.83 -14.71
N GLN A 48 -1.67 21.79 -15.00
CA GLN A 48 -2.03 22.17 -16.36
C GLN A 48 -2.15 23.69 -16.48
N ASN A 49 -2.02 24.22 -17.70
CA ASN A 49 -2.28 25.64 -17.96
C ASN A 49 -3.71 26.00 -17.53
N ALA A 50 -3.90 27.16 -16.89
CA ALA A 50 -5.21 27.63 -16.44
C ALA A 50 -6.20 27.82 -17.61
N ASP A 51 -5.70 28.30 -18.75
CA ASP A 51 -6.41 28.38 -20.02
C ASP A 51 -6.12 27.14 -20.90
N TYR A 52 -6.28 25.94 -20.32
CA TYR A 52 -5.93 24.67 -20.96
C TYR A 52 -6.56 24.49 -22.35
N ASN A 53 -5.73 24.14 -23.33
CA ASN A 53 -6.18 23.73 -24.66
C ASN A 53 -5.76 22.29 -24.98
N TRP A 54 -6.73 21.38 -25.02
CA TRP A 54 -6.50 19.95 -25.28
C TRP A 54 -5.80 19.63 -26.61
N GLU A 55 -5.82 20.54 -27.60
CA GLU A 55 -5.14 20.32 -28.89
C GLU A 55 -3.63 20.62 -28.83
N THR A 56 -3.20 21.50 -27.93
CA THR A 56 -1.85 22.08 -27.94
C THR A 56 -1.08 21.91 -26.63
N ASP A 57 -1.80 21.72 -25.53
CA ASP A 57 -1.22 21.77 -24.20
C ASP A 57 -1.00 20.36 -23.64
N GLU A 58 0.08 20.22 -22.88
CA GLU A 58 0.37 19.00 -22.14
C GLU A 58 -0.68 18.81 -21.03
N TRP A 59 -1.18 17.58 -20.89
CA TRP A 59 -2.15 17.22 -19.83
C TRP A 59 -1.54 17.34 -18.43
N ASP A 60 -0.24 17.06 -18.30
CA ASP A 60 0.55 17.33 -17.10
C ASP A 60 1.81 18.09 -17.52
N THR A 61 1.91 19.35 -17.11
CA THR A 61 3.08 20.20 -17.35
C THR A 61 4.22 19.87 -16.38
N SER A 62 3.92 19.11 -15.31
CA SER A 62 4.82 18.79 -14.21
C SER A 62 5.49 20.02 -13.57
N ILE A 63 4.90 21.21 -13.74
CA ILE A 63 5.40 22.46 -13.17
C ILE A 63 5.16 22.41 -11.65
N PRO A 64 6.20 22.52 -10.80
CA PRO A 64 6.02 22.48 -9.36
C PRO A 64 5.29 23.74 -8.86
N ILE A 65 4.40 23.54 -7.89
CA ILE A 65 3.70 24.62 -7.19
C ILE A 65 3.88 24.49 -5.68
N PRO A 66 3.78 25.57 -4.90
CA PRO A 66 3.78 25.50 -3.45
C PRO A 66 2.55 24.76 -2.90
N LEU A 67 2.80 23.70 -2.12
CA LEU A 67 1.80 22.96 -1.37
C LEU A 67 1.97 23.21 0.14
N ASP A 68 0.90 23.06 0.90
CA ASP A 68 0.97 23.00 2.36
C ASP A 68 1.49 21.63 2.85
N SER A 69 1.56 21.45 4.18
CA SER A 69 2.04 20.19 4.78
C SER A 69 1.13 18.98 4.54
N LEU A 70 -0.11 19.19 4.11
CA LEU A 70 -1.10 18.14 3.80
C LEU A 70 -1.28 17.92 2.28
N GLY A 71 -0.48 18.62 1.47
CA GLY A 71 -0.46 18.47 0.02
C GLY A 71 -1.49 19.31 -0.73
N TYR A 72 -2.15 20.29 -0.08
CA TYR A 72 -3.06 21.21 -0.78
C TYR A 72 -2.32 22.41 -1.37
N PRO A 73 -2.68 22.88 -2.58
CA PRO A 73 -2.04 24.03 -3.19
C PRO A 73 -2.34 25.33 -2.42
N LEU A 74 -1.31 26.13 -2.17
CA LEU A 74 -1.46 27.38 -1.43
C LEU A 74 -2.23 28.45 -2.22
N GLU A 75 -2.03 28.53 -3.54
CA GLU A 75 -2.68 29.54 -4.39
C GLU A 75 -2.90 28.95 -5.78
N ILE A 76 -4.10 29.17 -6.33
CA ILE A 76 -4.47 28.75 -7.68
C ILE A 76 -5.30 29.87 -8.33
N PRO A 77 -5.07 30.24 -9.61
CA PRO A 77 -3.97 29.77 -10.45
C PRO A 77 -2.59 30.18 -9.92
N TYR A 78 -1.64 29.26 -9.92
CA TYR A 78 -0.26 29.55 -9.54
C TYR A 78 0.44 30.28 -10.68
N ASN A 79 1.03 31.44 -10.40
CA ASN A 79 1.73 32.25 -11.39
C ASN A 79 3.11 32.66 -10.88
N ASN A 80 4.16 32.05 -11.45
CA ASN A 80 5.56 32.38 -11.14
C ASN A 80 6.15 33.44 -12.12
N GLY A 81 5.37 33.91 -13.09
CA GLY A 81 5.78 34.88 -14.10
C GLY A 81 6.68 34.36 -15.23
N THR A 82 6.99 33.05 -15.28
CA THR A 82 7.87 32.45 -16.30
C THR A 82 7.16 31.48 -17.24
N VAL A 83 6.05 30.89 -16.79
CA VAL A 83 5.17 29.98 -17.55
C VAL A 83 3.74 30.52 -17.50
N PRO A 84 2.83 30.05 -18.39
CA PRO A 84 1.41 30.35 -18.23
C PRO A 84 0.92 30.02 -16.82
N PRO A 85 -0.07 30.74 -16.25
CA PRO A 85 -0.63 30.39 -14.95
C PRO A 85 -1.08 28.92 -14.92
N GLN A 86 -0.82 28.23 -13.82
CA GLN A 86 -1.11 26.81 -13.66
C GLN A 86 -2.29 26.58 -12.72
N VAL A 87 -3.13 25.60 -13.03
CA VAL A 87 -4.10 25.00 -12.10
C VAL A 87 -3.66 23.60 -11.72
N VAL A 88 -4.25 23.03 -10.68
CA VAL A 88 -4.05 21.61 -10.33
C VAL A 88 -5.29 20.79 -10.57
N HIS A 89 -5.04 19.52 -10.87
CA HIS A 89 -6.08 18.54 -11.10
C HIS A 89 -5.61 17.14 -10.70
N THR A 90 -6.58 16.26 -10.45
CA THR A 90 -6.34 14.88 -10.06
C THR A 90 -7.40 13.94 -10.64
N LEU A 91 -7.09 12.65 -10.65
CA LEU A 91 -7.93 11.57 -11.10
C LEU A 91 -8.23 10.61 -9.95
N MET A 92 -9.45 10.11 -9.91
CA MET A 92 -9.91 9.06 -9.01
C MET A 92 -10.54 7.94 -9.85
N THR A 93 -10.41 6.69 -9.39
CA THR A 93 -11.09 5.52 -9.99
C THR A 93 -10.94 5.42 -11.52
N ARG A 94 -9.73 5.64 -12.01
CA ARG A 94 -9.37 5.78 -13.43
C ARG A 94 -8.92 4.46 -14.01
N GLU A 95 -9.29 4.11 -15.26
CA GLU A 95 -8.76 2.91 -15.94
C GLU A 95 -9.03 1.59 -15.19
N ILE A 96 -10.10 1.59 -14.40
CA ILE A 96 -10.60 0.40 -13.69
C ILE A 96 -11.91 -0.10 -14.31
N ASN A 97 -12.19 0.20 -15.57
CA ASN A 97 -13.32 -0.35 -16.34
C ASN A 97 -14.68 -0.26 -15.62
N GLY A 98 -14.94 0.87 -14.95
CA GLY A 98 -16.18 1.11 -14.21
C GLY A 98 -16.36 0.27 -12.94
N TYR A 99 -15.31 -0.37 -12.40
CA TYR A 99 -15.37 -1.16 -11.17
C TYR A 99 -15.43 -0.30 -9.89
N TYR A 100 -16.40 0.62 -9.82
CA TYR A 100 -16.71 1.46 -8.68
C TYR A 100 -18.22 1.81 -8.65
N PRO A 101 -18.81 2.21 -7.51
CA PRO A 101 -20.25 2.44 -7.43
C PRO A 101 -20.77 3.53 -8.37
N ALA A 102 -21.92 3.30 -8.99
CA ALA A 102 -22.69 4.36 -9.67
C ALA A 102 -23.59 5.09 -8.68
N GLY A 103 -23.93 6.35 -8.98
CA GLY A 103 -24.94 7.10 -8.25
C GLY A 103 -24.46 8.46 -7.76
N GLU A 104 -25.11 8.95 -6.70
CA GLU A 104 -24.89 10.28 -6.16
C GLU A 104 -23.75 10.27 -5.14
N TYR A 105 -22.60 10.77 -5.55
CA TYR A 105 -21.45 10.99 -4.67
C TYR A 105 -21.60 12.31 -3.93
N THR A 106 -21.00 12.40 -2.74
CA THR A 106 -20.95 13.64 -1.98
C THR A 106 -19.56 14.26 -2.06
N ILE A 107 -19.44 15.41 -2.72
CA ILE A 107 -18.21 16.21 -2.71
C ILE A 107 -18.26 17.24 -1.57
N MET A 108 -17.14 17.39 -0.87
CA MET A 108 -16.98 18.40 0.19
C MET A 108 -15.63 19.10 0.02
N TYR A 109 -15.58 20.40 0.30
CA TYR A 109 -14.31 21.11 0.44
C TYR A 109 -14.46 22.36 1.32
N GLU A 110 -13.34 22.83 1.85
CA GLU A 110 -13.22 24.05 2.63
C GLU A 110 -12.31 25.06 1.94
N GLY A 111 -12.37 26.32 2.38
CA GLY A 111 -11.54 27.41 1.87
C GLY A 111 -12.29 28.35 0.94
N THR A 112 -11.57 29.31 0.37
CA THR A 112 -12.09 30.27 -0.59
C THR A 112 -11.54 29.94 -1.96
N GLY A 113 -12.39 29.43 -2.86
CA GLY A 113 -11.96 29.03 -4.19
C GLY A 113 -13.02 28.28 -4.98
N VAL A 114 -12.64 27.85 -6.17
CA VAL A 114 -13.51 27.21 -7.17
C VAL A 114 -12.93 25.85 -7.50
N ILE A 115 -13.76 24.80 -7.43
CA ILE A 115 -13.39 23.47 -7.92
C ILE A 115 -14.38 23.01 -8.99
N SER A 116 -13.95 22.11 -9.87
CA SER A 116 -14.85 21.45 -10.82
C SER A 116 -14.59 19.95 -10.89
N VAL A 117 -15.62 19.21 -11.27
CA VAL A 117 -15.55 17.78 -11.56
C VAL A 117 -16.08 17.49 -12.96
N GLU A 118 -15.53 16.47 -13.62
CA GLU A 118 -15.96 16.01 -14.94
C GLU A 118 -15.58 14.52 -15.16
N PHE A 119 -15.65 14.08 -16.43
CA PHE A 119 -15.47 12.70 -16.90
C PHE A 119 -16.66 11.81 -16.55
N ASP A 120 -16.46 10.77 -15.73
CA ASP A 120 -17.53 9.86 -15.34
C ASP A 120 -18.46 10.53 -14.30
N ALA A 121 -18.00 11.61 -13.65
CA ALA A 121 -18.85 12.54 -12.91
C ALA A 121 -19.54 13.54 -13.84
N GLU A 122 -20.76 13.96 -13.49
CA GLU A 122 -21.43 15.04 -14.18
C GLU A 122 -20.58 16.33 -14.15
N ASP A 123 -20.50 17.02 -15.28
CA ASP A 123 -19.75 18.28 -15.40
C ASP A 123 -20.38 19.34 -14.49
N ALA A 124 -19.65 19.71 -13.44
CA ALA A 124 -20.10 20.63 -12.41
C ALA A 124 -18.97 21.55 -11.95
N ILE A 125 -19.31 22.81 -11.68
CA ILE A 125 -18.42 23.83 -11.12
C ILE A 125 -19.02 24.33 -9.81
N PHE A 126 -18.22 24.27 -8.74
CA PHE A 126 -18.59 24.75 -7.41
C PHE A 126 -17.81 26.02 -7.12
N THR A 127 -18.52 27.15 -6.99
CA THR A 127 -17.91 28.48 -6.82
C THR A 127 -17.78 28.92 -5.37
N GLU A 128 -18.30 28.14 -4.43
CA GLU A 128 -18.24 28.39 -2.99
C GLU A 128 -17.98 27.06 -2.27
N ALA A 129 -17.23 27.08 -1.17
CA ALA A 129 -17.00 25.89 -0.36
C ALA A 129 -18.31 25.37 0.26
N GLY A 130 -18.42 24.05 0.36
CA GLY A 130 -19.62 23.41 0.86
C GLY A 130 -19.68 21.91 0.58
N THR A 131 -20.89 21.37 0.67
CA THR A 131 -21.22 19.97 0.41
C THR A 131 -22.18 19.90 -0.75
N TYR A 132 -21.87 19.09 -1.77
CA TYR A 132 -22.68 18.96 -2.98
C TYR A 132 -22.88 17.49 -3.38
N SER A 133 -24.00 17.21 -4.04
CA SER A 133 -24.25 15.94 -4.71
C SER A 133 -23.69 16.01 -6.13
N VAL A 134 -23.05 14.94 -6.58
CA VAL A 134 -22.52 14.79 -7.94
C VAL A 134 -22.95 13.44 -8.48
N SER A 135 -23.68 13.44 -9.58
CA SER A 135 -24.05 12.20 -10.26
C SER A 135 -22.83 11.58 -10.96
N VAL A 136 -22.57 10.31 -10.71
CA VAL A 136 -21.45 9.56 -11.30
C VAL A 136 -21.95 8.32 -12.05
N ASN A 137 -21.53 8.19 -13.31
CA ASN A 137 -21.80 7.06 -14.19
C ASN A 137 -20.48 6.33 -14.48
N PRO A 138 -20.16 5.23 -13.78
CA PRO A 138 -18.87 4.58 -13.86
C PRO A 138 -18.48 4.13 -15.26
N GLY A 139 -17.30 4.56 -15.68
CA GLY A 139 -16.64 4.17 -16.93
C GLY A 139 -15.15 3.98 -16.71
N ASP A 140 -14.39 4.09 -17.79
CA ASP A 140 -12.93 3.97 -17.76
C ASP A 140 -12.23 5.33 -17.54
N GLY A 141 -12.97 6.43 -17.69
CA GLY A 141 -12.45 7.80 -17.56
C GLY A 141 -12.14 8.18 -16.11
N GLY A 142 -12.82 7.57 -15.14
CA GLY A 142 -12.76 7.93 -13.74
C GLY A 142 -13.37 9.29 -13.45
N ILE A 143 -13.15 9.79 -12.24
CA ILE A 143 -13.59 11.12 -11.82
C ILE A 143 -12.39 12.06 -11.92
N HIS A 144 -12.54 13.14 -12.67
CA HIS A 144 -11.53 14.19 -12.79
C HIS A 144 -11.93 15.38 -11.94
N LEU A 145 -11.04 15.84 -11.04
CA LEU A 145 -11.25 17.02 -10.21
C LEU A 145 -10.19 18.06 -10.51
N THR A 146 -10.59 19.31 -10.70
CA THR A 146 -9.70 20.46 -10.90
C THR A 146 -9.96 21.51 -9.82
N ILE A 147 -8.91 22.02 -9.19
CA ILE A 147 -8.98 23.28 -8.43
C ILE A 147 -8.71 24.39 -9.42
N ARG A 148 -9.70 25.26 -9.66
CA ARG A 148 -9.63 26.37 -10.63
C ARG A 148 -9.19 27.67 -9.98
N GLU A 149 -9.57 27.87 -8.73
CA GLU A 149 -9.19 29.03 -7.92
C GLU A 149 -8.96 28.59 -6.47
N SER A 150 -7.96 29.17 -5.80
CA SER A 150 -7.65 28.96 -4.38
C SER A 150 -7.00 30.21 -3.82
N ASP A 151 -7.64 30.87 -2.84
CA ASP A 151 -7.14 32.09 -2.21
C ASP A 151 -5.96 31.79 -1.27
N VAL A 152 -4.85 32.51 -1.42
CA VAL A 152 -3.64 32.31 -0.62
C VAL A 152 -3.82 32.49 0.89
N ASN A 153 -4.83 33.25 1.31
CA ASN A 153 -5.14 33.50 2.72
C ASN A 153 -6.14 32.51 3.31
N ASP A 154 -6.84 31.76 2.46
CA ASP A 154 -7.77 30.69 2.85
C ASP A 154 -7.81 29.60 1.77
N PRO A 155 -6.72 28.81 1.61
CA PRO A 155 -6.60 27.88 0.49
C PRO A 155 -7.67 26.79 0.52
N VAL A 156 -8.06 26.35 -0.68
CA VAL A 156 -8.91 25.18 -0.89
C VAL A 156 -8.25 23.95 -0.27
N ARG A 157 -8.97 23.28 0.64
CA ARG A 157 -8.46 22.14 1.42
C ARG A 157 -9.60 21.20 1.82
N ASN A 158 -9.24 20.11 2.49
CA ASN A 158 -10.19 19.11 3.01
C ASN A 158 -11.17 18.62 1.95
N ILE A 159 -10.67 18.39 0.72
CA ILE A 159 -11.48 17.87 -0.37
C ILE A 159 -11.83 16.41 -0.06
N ARG A 160 -13.10 16.06 -0.20
CA ARG A 160 -13.64 14.71 -0.06
C ARG A 160 -14.52 14.38 -1.25
N MET A 161 -14.52 13.12 -1.67
CA MET A 161 -15.43 12.60 -2.69
C MET A 161 -15.97 11.26 -2.20
N ILE A 162 -17.11 11.31 -1.52
CA ILE A 162 -17.67 10.17 -0.78
C ILE A 162 -18.60 9.36 -1.66
N MET A 163 -18.41 8.04 -1.66
CA MET A 163 -19.28 7.09 -2.36
C MET A 163 -20.74 7.19 -1.90
N PRO A 164 -21.71 6.83 -2.75
CA PRO A 164 -23.13 6.87 -2.42
C PRO A 164 -23.46 6.02 -1.18
N GLY A 165 -24.15 6.62 -0.20
CA GLY A 165 -24.62 5.95 1.02
C GLY A 165 -23.65 5.98 2.20
N TYR A 166 -22.49 6.63 2.07
CA TYR A 166 -21.48 6.73 3.14
C TYR A 166 -21.31 8.15 3.70
N GLU A 167 -22.07 9.13 3.22
CA GLU A 167 -21.92 10.55 3.57
C GLU A 167 -22.06 10.85 5.07
N SER A 168 -22.77 9.99 5.80
CA SER A 168 -22.99 10.12 7.25
C SER A 168 -22.04 9.29 8.11
N VAL A 169 -21.25 8.40 7.51
CA VAL A 169 -20.42 7.41 8.23
C VAL A 169 -18.97 7.35 7.78
N PHE A 170 -18.56 8.03 6.70
CA PHE A 170 -17.20 7.91 6.14
C PHE A 170 -16.06 8.21 7.12
N GLU A 171 -16.32 8.94 8.21
CA GLU A 171 -15.34 9.21 9.27
C GLU A 171 -15.17 8.01 10.23
N THR A 172 -16.23 7.25 10.49
CA THR A 172 -16.24 6.10 11.41
C THR A 172 -16.16 4.75 10.70
N GLU A 173 -16.56 4.70 9.43
CA GLU A 173 -16.52 3.54 8.53
C GLU A 173 -15.77 3.93 7.24
N PRO A 174 -14.46 4.18 7.33
CA PRO A 174 -13.69 4.76 6.23
C PRO A 174 -13.39 3.77 5.10
N PHE A 175 -13.41 2.47 5.39
CA PHE A 175 -13.05 1.43 4.44
C PHE A 175 -14.23 0.95 3.61
N TYR A 176 -13.99 0.71 2.34
CA TYR A 176 -15.02 0.22 1.43
C TYR A 176 -15.39 -1.24 1.77
N PRO A 177 -16.68 -1.58 1.98
CA PRO A 177 -17.07 -2.92 2.45
C PRO A 177 -16.65 -4.07 1.54
N ALA A 178 -16.62 -3.88 0.22
CA ALA A 178 -16.17 -4.94 -0.69
C ALA A 178 -14.67 -5.25 -0.52
N PHE A 179 -13.87 -4.25 -0.14
CA PHE A 179 -12.47 -4.45 0.21
C PHE A 179 -12.35 -5.24 1.50
N LEU A 180 -13.08 -4.86 2.57
CA LEU A 180 -13.11 -5.62 3.82
C LEU A 180 -13.56 -7.07 3.61
N GLN A 181 -14.63 -7.27 2.83
CA GLN A 181 -15.15 -8.61 2.50
C GLN A 181 -14.09 -9.49 1.83
N ARG A 182 -13.26 -8.91 0.95
CA ARG A 182 -12.15 -9.64 0.32
C ARG A 182 -11.12 -10.12 1.35
N LEU A 183 -10.96 -9.41 2.46
CA LEU A 183 -10.02 -9.77 3.53
C LEU A 183 -10.58 -10.82 4.51
N GLU A 184 -11.91 -10.97 4.60
CA GLU A 184 -12.59 -11.78 5.64
C GLU A 184 -12.01 -13.19 5.81
N SER A 185 -11.78 -13.88 4.70
CA SER A 185 -11.33 -15.29 4.68
C SER A 185 -9.85 -15.50 5.03
N PHE A 186 -9.07 -14.43 5.24
CA PHE A 186 -7.64 -14.52 5.52
C PHE A 186 -7.34 -14.28 7.00
N GLU A 187 -6.37 -15.00 7.55
CA GLU A 187 -6.02 -14.94 8.98
C GLU A 187 -5.04 -13.81 9.31
N GLY A 188 -4.51 -13.11 8.31
CA GLY A 188 -3.58 -12.01 8.48
C GLY A 188 -3.43 -11.21 7.20
N ILE A 189 -2.96 -9.96 7.34
CA ILE A 189 -2.84 -9.03 6.21
C ILE A 189 -1.39 -8.56 6.13
N ARG A 190 -0.72 -8.87 5.01
CA ARG A 190 0.59 -8.29 4.68
C ARG A 190 0.37 -6.99 3.93
N MET A 191 0.86 -5.90 4.52
CA MET A 191 0.59 -4.52 4.08
C MET A 191 1.58 -4.02 3.02
N LEU A 192 2.41 -4.91 2.46
CA LEU A 192 3.58 -4.59 1.62
C LEU A 192 3.30 -3.52 0.55
N ASN A 193 2.24 -3.71 -0.23
CA ASN A 193 1.91 -2.81 -1.34
C ASN A 193 1.18 -1.54 -0.87
N LEU A 194 0.39 -1.62 0.21
CA LEU A 194 -0.19 -0.40 0.81
C LEU A 194 0.89 0.47 1.46
N GLN A 195 1.98 -0.13 1.97
CA GLN A 195 3.16 0.58 2.47
C GLN A 195 4.08 1.09 1.35
N ASN A 196 3.80 0.74 0.08
CA ASN A 196 4.64 1.05 -1.07
C ASN A 196 6.12 0.62 -0.87
N ILE A 197 6.33 -0.60 -0.38
CA ILE A 197 7.68 -1.15 -0.15
C ILE A 197 8.33 -1.57 -1.45
N ASN A 198 7.55 -2.18 -2.36
CA ASN A 198 8.01 -2.64 -3.66
C ASN A 198 7.84 -1.54 -4.71
N ILE A 199 8.77 -0.60 -4.72
CA ILE A 199 8.89 0.39 -5.80
C ILE A 199 10.24 0.18 -6.50
N THR A 200 10.26 0.26 -7.83
CA THR A 200 11.47 -0.06 -8.63
C THR A 200 12.68 0.74 -8.17
N SER A 201 12.51 2.04 -7.88
CA SER A 201 13.58 2.91 -7.37
C SER A 201 13.93 2.66 -5.90
N GLY A 202 13.27 1.73 -5.23
CA GLY A 202 13.31 1.52 -3.78
C GLY A 202 12.60 2.64 -3.00
N ASN A 203 12.01 2.28 -1.85
CA ASN A 203 11.49 3.27 -0.90
C ASN A 203 12.66 4.10 -0.30
N GLN A 204 12.65 5.41 -0.57
CA GLN A 204 13.66 6.40 -0.16
C GLN A 204 13.39 7.04 1.21
N THR A 205 12.33 6.67 1.92
CA THR A 205 12.05 7.18 3.27
C THR A 205 13.20 6.79 4.21
N GLN A 206 13.73 7.78 4.93
CA GLN A 206 14.87 7.64 5.85
C GLN A 206 14.50 8.05 7.29
N PHE A 207 13.69 9.09 7.44
CA PHE A 207 13.41 9.73 8.72
C PHE A 207 11.92 9.74 9.03
N TRP A 208 11.56 9.68 10.32
CA TRP A 208 10.16 9.65 10.77
C TRP A 208 9.33 10.83 10.22
N SER A 209 9.95 12.00 10.09
CA SER A 209 9.32 13.21 9.57
C SER A 209 8.96 13.16 8.09
N GLN A 210 9.49 12.18 7.34
CA GLN A 210 9.16 12.00 5.92
C GLN A 210 7.88 11.19 5.72
N ARG A 211 7.38 10.49 6.76
CA ARG A 211 6.19 9.65 6.67
C ARG A 211 4.97 10.43 6.16
N LYS A 212 4.15 9.79 5.34
CA LYS A 212 2.83 10.33 4.97
C LYS A 212 1.94 10.55 6.20
N PRO A 213 1.38 11.76 6.40
CA PRO A 213 0.35 12.01 7.39
C PRO A 213 -0.98 11.33 7.05
N GLN A 214 -1.77 10.98 8.07
CA GLN A 214 -3.09 10.35 7.90
C GLN A 214 -4.08 11.25 7.12
N ASP A 215 -3.96 12.55 7.31
CA ASP A 215 -4.79 13.61 6.73
C ASP A 215 -4.22 14.21 5.44
N TYR A 216 -3.09 13.68 4.94
CA TYR A 216 -2.58 14.04 3.62
C TYR A 216 -3.66 13.82 2.55
N VAL A 217 -3.74 14.72 1.59
CA VAL A 217 -4.81 14.81 0.58
C VAL A 217 -5.11 13.47 -0.11
N THR A 218 -4.06 12.69 -0.42
CA THR A 218 -4.15 11.33 -0.94
C THR A 218 -3.24 10.37 -0.19
N GLN A 219 -3.63 9.11 -0.10
CA GLN A 219 -2.84 8.00 0.42
C GLN A 219 -2.14 7.20 -0.69
N CYS A 220 -2.46 7.49 -1.95
CA CYS A 220 -1.74 6.99 -3.12
C CYS A 220 -0.26 7.41 -3.07
N PRO A 221 0.72 6.51 -3.32
CA PRO A 221 2.11 6.90 -3.43
C PRO A 221 2.32 7.76 -4.68
N ASN A 222 3.12 8.83 -4.55
CA ASN A 222 3.04 9.93 -5.49
C ASN A 222 3.53 9.60 -6.92
N THR A 223 2.79 10.08 -7.92
CA THR A 223 3.22 10.18 -9.33
C THR A 223 3.14 11.60 -9.93
N GLY A 224 2.90 12.64 -9.12
CA GLY A 224 2.72 14.03 -9.55
C GLY A 224 3.71 15.02 -8.92
N ILE A 225 3.30 16.28 -8.78
CA ILE A 225 4.13 17.39 -8.29
C ILE A 225 4.53 17.25 -6.80
N ASP A 226 3.88 16.38 -6.04
CA ASP A 226 4.22 15.96 -4.67
C ASP A 226 5.22 14.79 -4.61
N SER A 227 6.08 14.64 -5.62
CA SER A 227 7.07 13.52 -5.78
C SER A 227 8.12 13.33 -4.73
N GLY A 228 8.16 14.19 -3.71
CA GLY A 228 8.91 13.92 -2.49
C GLY A 228 8.26 12.86 -1.58
N ASN A 229 6.97 12.55 -1.74
CA ASN A 229 6.20 11.65 -0.86
C ASN A 229 5.94 10.30 -1.55
N ILE A 230 6.97 9.46 -1.60
CA ILE A 230 6.95 8.11 -2.18
C ILE A 230 6.41 7.05 -1.21
N ASP A 231 5.98 7.50 -0.05
CA ASP A 231 5.51 6.68 1.05
C ASP A 231 4.17 6.06 0.67
N GLY A 232 3.90 4.86 1.17
CA GLY A 232 2.58 4.26 1.09
C GLY A 232 1.54 5.00 1.94
N MET A 233 0.47 4.30 2.27
CA MET A 233 -0.52 4.76 3.23
C MET A 233 0.12 5.08 4.58
N ALA A 234 -0.41 6.11 5.24
CA ALA A 234 -0.07 6.42 6.62
C ALA A 234 -0.32 5.20 7.53
N PHE A 235 0.57 4.98 8.51
CA PHE A 235 0.45 3.85 9.42
C PHE A 235 -0.82 3.89 10.25
N GLU A 236 -1.35 5.08 10.55
CA GLU A 236 -2.63 5.26 11.21
C GLU A 236 -3.78 4.56 10.45
N TRP A 237 -3.79 4.62 9.11
CA TRP A 237 -4.77 3.89 8.30
C TRP A 237 -4.52 2.38 8.28
N LEU A 238 -3.26 1.95 8.26
CA LEU A 238 -2.92 0.52 8.27
C LEU A 238 -3.29 -0.13 9.61
N ILE A 239 -3.12 0.61 10.72
CA ILE A 239 -3.56 0.22 12.06
C ILE A 239 -5.09 0.16 12.11
N GLU A 240 -5.78 1.19 11.61
CA GLU A 240 -7.25 1.22 11.57
C GLU A 240 -7.81 0.05 10.77
N LEU A 241 -7.17 -0.32 9.65
CA LEU A 241 -7.54 -1.48 8.84
C LEU A 241 -7.39 -2.79 9.64
N ALA A 242 -6.25 -2.97 10.33
CA ALA A 242 -6.00 -4.15 11.13
C ALA A 242 -6.98 -4.26 12.31
N ASN A 243 -7.28 -3.15 12.99
CA ASN A 243 -8.25 -3.08 14.07
C ASN A 243 -9.67 -3.39 13.56
N THR A 244 -10.09 -2.76 12.45
CA THR A 244 -11.41 -2.96 11.84
C THR A 244 -11.64 -4.42 11.42
N THR A 245 -10.59 -5.06 10.91
CA THR A 245 -10.68 -6.46 10.44
C THR A 245 -10.38 -7.48 11.54
N GLU A 246 -9.91 -7.03 12.70
CA GLU A 246 -9.34 -7.86 13.77
C GLU A 246 -8.27 -8.85 13.25
N LYS A 247 -7.50 -8.46 12.25
CA LYS A 247 -6.48 -9.31 11.61
C LYS A 247 -5.07 -8.85 11.93
N PRO A 248 -4.18 -9.77 12.36
CA PRO A 248 -2.76 -9.49 12.54
C PRO A 248 -2.12 -8.84 11.30
N PRO A 249 -1.57 -7.62 11.43
CA PRO A 249 -0.86 -6.98 10.33
C PRO A 249 0.58 -7.49 10.24
N TRP A 250 1.07 -7.59 9.00
CA TRP A 250 2.47 -7.78 8.68
C TRP A 250 3.02 -6.53 8.01
N PHE A 251 3.92 -5.87 8.74
CA PHE A 251 4.60 -4.65 8.33
C PHE A 251 6.02 -4.96 7.85
N CYS A 252 6.34 -4.41 6.69
CA CYS A 252 7.71 -4.33 6.19
C CYS A 252 8.30 -2.96 6.55
N ILE A 253 9.49 -2.94 7.14
CA ILE A 253 10.20 -1.71 7.51
C ILE A 253 11.00 -1.22 6.30
N PRO A 254 10.85 0.04 5.82
CA PRO A 254 11.57 0.51 4.65
C PRO A 254 13.10 0.45 4.85
N HIS A 255 13.83 0.05 3.81
CA HIS A 255 15.23 -0.36 3.95
C HIS A 255 16.20 0.77 4.36
N LYS A 256 15.88 2.04 4.11
CA LYS A 256 16.77 3.17 4.42
C LYS A 256 16.51 3.87 5.76
N VAL A 257 15.53 3.41 6.54
CA VAL A 257 15.10 4.14 7.74
C VAL A 257 16.10 4.04 8.89
N ASP A 258 16.23 5.15 9.61
CA ASP A 258 17.03 5.23 10.83
C ASP A 258 16.35 4.57 12.04
N ASP A 259 17.09 4.40 13.13
CA ASP A 259 16.57 3.79 14.37
C ASP A 259 15.43 4.62 14.97
N ASN A 260 15.48 5.96 14.84
CA ASN A 260 14.42 6.80 15.36
C ASN A 260 13.10 6.53 14.64
N TYR A 261 13.10 6.34 13.33
CA TYR A 261 11.91 5.90 12.60
C TYR A 261 11.33 4.62 13.18
N VAL A 262 12.16 3.61 13.39
CA VAL A 262 11.73 2.29 13.90
C VAL A 262 11.18 2.43 15.33
N ILE A 263 11.81 3.24 16.19
CA ILE A 263 11.33 3.54 17.55
C ILE A 263 9.95 4.19 17.50
N GLN A 264 9.77 5.22 16.68
CA GLN A 264 8.48 5.94 16.61
C GLN A 264 7.38 5.04 16.02
N LEU A 265 7.71 4.19 15.04
CA LEU A 265 6.78 3.21 14.49
C LEU A 265 6.37 2.17 15.55
N ALA A 266 7.33 1.61 16.28
CA ALA A 266 7.05 0.65 17.35
C ALA A 266 6.11 1.25 18.41
N ARG A 267 6.33 2.52 18.80
CA ARG A 267 5.43 3.24 19.72
C ARG A 267 4.04 3.45 19.13
N LEU A 268 3.95 3.90 17.87
CA LEU A 268 2.67 4.10 17.20
C LEU A 268 1.84 2.81 17.17
N LEU A 269 2.47 1.69 16.81
CA LEU A 269 1.83 0.37 16.78
C LEU A 269 1.42 -0.11 18.18
N ARG A 270 2.30 0.03 19.18
CA ARG A 270 1.99 -0.34 20.58
C ARG A 270 0.77 0.42 21.08
N ASP A 271 0.71 1.72 20.80
CA ASP A 271 -0.26 2.63 21.41
C ASP A 271 -1.64 2.58 20.73
N ASN A 272 -1.73 2.15 19.47
CA ASN A 272 -2.95 2.25 18.67
C ASN A 272 -3.46 0.94 18.05
N LEU A 273 -2.63 -0.12 17.96
CA LEU A 273 -3.08 -1.41 17.44
C LEU A 273 -3.75 -2.23 18.54
N GLU A 274 -4.90 -2.83 18.24
CA GLU A 274 -5.68 -3.67 19.14
C GLU A 274 -4.79 -4.64 19.95
N PRO A 275 -4.81 -4.59 21.30
CA PRO A 275 -3.83 -5.27 22.15
C PRO A 275 -3.68 -6.78 21.94
N GLU A 276 -4.74 -7.46 21.50
CA GLU A 276 -4.73 -8.91 21.26
C GLU A 276 -4.12 -9.31 19.91
N LEU A 277 -3.94 -8.36 18.99
CA LEU A 277 -3.37 -8.63 17.67
C LEU A 277 -1.85 -8.86 17.77
N LYS A 278 -1.39 -9.90 17.04
CA LYS A 278 0.02 -10.11 16.74
C LYS A 278 0.50 -9.10 15.70
N ILE A 279 1.79 -8.79 15.72
CA ILE A 279 2.46 -7.86 14.82
C ILE A 279 3.62 -8.60 14.16
N TYR A 280 3.54 -8.81 12.85
CA TYR A 280 4.65 -9.38 12.09
C TYR A 280 5.55 -8.26 11.57
N ILE A 281 6.85 -8.38 11.83
CA ILE A 281 7.84 -7.34 11.53
C ILE A 281 8.92 -7.96 10.65
N GLU A 282 9.09 -7.41 9.45
CA GLU A 282 10.10 -7.82 8.48
C GLU A 282 10.92 -6.61 8.05
N TYR A 283 12.24 -6.77 7.93
CA TYR A 283 13.09 -5.74 7.34
C TYR A 283 12.98 -5.77 5.81
N SER A 284 12.32 -4.75 5.23
CA SER A 284 12.07 -4.59 3.80
C SER A 284 11.34 -5.80 3.18
N ASN A 285 11.60 -6.09 1.91
CA ASN A 285 11.10 -7.23 1.17
C ASN A 285 12.16 -7.71 0.16
N GLU A 286 12.25 -9.02 -0.08
CA GLU A 286 13.06 -9.62 -1.15
C GLU A 286 14.46 -9.00 -1.35
N LEU A 287 15.22 -8.80 -0.27
CA LEU A 287 16.56 -8.19 -0.26
C LEU A 287 17.65 -9.03 -0.98
N TRP A 288 17.25 -10.09 -1.67
CA TRP A 288 18.07 -10.94 -2.53
C TRP A 288 17.78 -10.73 -4.04
N ASN A 289 16.70 -10.02 -4.39
CA ASN A 289 16.12 -10.02 -5.74
C ASN A 289 16.58 -8.81 -6.59
N TRP A 290 17.80 -8.91 -7.14
CA TRP A 290 18.43 -7.88 -7.98
C TRP A 290 17.65 -7.50 -9.24
N THR A 291 16.79 -8.38 -9.74
CA THR A 291 16.07 -8.16 -11.00
C THR A 291 15.05 -7.05 -10.89
N TYR A 292 14.46 -6.86 -9.71
CA TYR A 292 13.28 -6.01 -9.57
C TYR A 292 13.47 -4.85 -8.59
N TRP A 293 14.39 -4.94 -7.62
CA TRP A 293 14.39 -4.01 -6.47
C TRP A 293 15.75 -3.37 -6.19
N ASP A 294 15.78 -2.04 -6.20
CA ASP A 294 16.97 -1.24 -5.85
C ASP A 294 17.40 -1.36 -4.39
N GLN A 295 16.49 -1.79 -3.49
CA GLN A 295 16.82 -2.07 -2.08
C GLN A 295 17.90 -3.14 -1.90
N VAL A 296 18.12 -4.01 -2.90
CA VAL A 296 19.21 -4.99 -2.87
C VAL A 296 20.57 -4.28 -2.95
N GLN A 297 20.72 -3.30 -3.83
CA GLN A 297 21.95 -2.50 -3.93
C GLN A 297 22.29 -1.83 -2.61
N TYR A 298 21.28 -1.26 -1.94
CA TYR A 298 21.48 -0.62 -0.64
C TYR A 298 22.05 -1.59 0.39
N VAL A 299 21.48 -2.78 0.55
CA VAL A 299 21.97 -3.72 1.59
C VAL A 299 23.36 -4.25 1.27
N GLU A 300 23.70 -4.45 0.00
CA GLU A 300 25.05 -4.82 -0.40
C GLU A 300 26.07 -3.72 -0.08
N GLU A 301 25.76 -2.47 -0.41
CA GLU A 301 26.61 -1.31 -0.09
C GLU A 301 26.83 -1.19 1.42
N GLN A 302 25.78 -1.35 2.22
CA GLN A 302 25.90 -1.30 3.68
C GLN A 302 26.73 -2.49 4.22
N GLY A 303 26.50 -3.69 3.70
CA GLY A 303 27.25 -4.89 4.10
C GLY A 303 28.74 -4.79 3.79
N LEU A 304 29.09 -4.30 2.59
CA LEU A 304 30.48 -4.06 2.18
C LEU A 304 31.13 -2.97 3.03
N ALA A 305 30.42 -1.86 3.30
CA ALA A 305 30.92 -0.78 4.12
C ALA A 305 31.24 -1.21 5.57
N LEU A 306 30.50 -2.20 6.07
CA LEU A 306 30.71 -2.82 7.39
C LEU A 306 31.71 -3.98 7.37
N GLY A 307 32.21 -4.39 6.20
CA GLY A 307 33.15 -5.51 6.06
C GLY A 307 32.57 -6.86 6.45
N LEU A 308 31.25 -7.07 6.24
CA LEU A 308 30.58 -8.33 6.59
C LEU A 308 30.98 -9.49 5.66
N SER A 309 31.38 -9.18 4.43
CA SER A 309 31.92 -10.10 3.44
C SER A 309 32.61 -9.29 2.33
N ASP A 310 33.57 -9.89 1.62
CA ASP A 310 34.16 -9.31 0.40
C ASP A 310 33.26 -9.54 -0.84
N ASP A 311 32.35 -10.52 -0.79
CA ASP A 311 31.32 -10.76 -1.79
C ASP A 311 30.09 -9.86 -1.52
N PRO A 312 29.70 -8.96 -2.46
CA PRO A 312 28.60 -8.02 -2.26
C PRO A 312 27.28 -8.67 -1.88
N TYR A 313 26.91 -9.76 -2.57
CA TYR A 313 25.64 -10.44 -2.36
C TYR A 313 25.55 -11.05 -0.95
N LEU A 314 26.60 -11.79 -0.54
CA LEU A 314 26.69 -12.32 0.82
C LEU A 314 26.76 -11.20 1.86
N ALA A 315 27.46 -10.10 1.57
CA ALA A 315 27.52 -8.94 2.45
C ALA A 315 26.12 -8.32 2.67
N GLY A 316 25.31 -8.24 1.61
CA GLY A 316 23.92 -7.80 1.68
C GLY A 316 23.03 -8.69 2.52
N LEU A 317 23.14 -10.02 2.37
CA LEU A 317 22.41 -10.97 3.22
C LEU A 317 22.82 -10.86 4.70
N TYR A 318 24.10 -10.72 4.99
CA TYR A 318 24.55 -10.51 6.38
C TYR A 318 24.14 -9.14 6.93
N TYR A 319 24.08 -8.11 6.10
CA TYR A 319 23.52 -6.82 6.51
C TYR A 319 22.02 -6.94 6.81
N GLN A 320 21.26 -7.66 5.98
CA GLN A 320 19.85 -7.96 6.26
C GLN A 320 19.68 -8.66 7.62
N ALA A 321 20.47 -9.70 7.90
CA ALA A 321 20.44 -10.40 9.18
C ALA A 321 20.75 -9.46 10.36
N LYS A 322 21.83 -8.67 10.25
CA LYS A 322 22.24 -7.68 11.24
C LYS A 322 21.15 -6.63 11.49
N ARG A 323 20.62 -6.01 10.42
CA ARG A 323 19.63 -4.93 10.53
C ARG A 323 18.29 -5.43 11.03
N SER A 324 17.91 -6.65 10.68
CA SER A 324 16.72 -7.31 11.25
C SER A 324 16.85 -7.47 12.76
N ALA A 325 17.99 -7.95 13.26
CA ALA A 325 18.23 -8.11 14.71
C ALA A 325 18.18 -6.76 15.47
N GLU A 326 18.68 -5.67 14.88
CA GLU A 326 18.58 -4.32 15.44
C GLU A 326 17.13 -3.84 15.52
N ILE A 327 16.35 -4.03 14.45
CA ILE A 327 14.92 -3.69 14.42
C ILE A 327 14.15 -4.49 15.46
N PHE A 328 14.41 -5.79 15.56
CA PHE A 328 13.80 -6.66 16.57
C PHE A 328 14.08 -6.15 17.98
N GLN A 329 15.32 -5.79 18.29
CA GLN A 329 15.67 -5.19 19.56
C GLN A 329 14.90 -3.88 19.83
N ILE A 330 14.80 -3.00 18.84
CA ILE A 330 14.07 -1.73 19.00
C ILE A 330 12.60 -1.99 19.35
N PHE A 331 11.94 -2.92 18.65
CA PHE A 331 10.58 -3.29 18.95
C PHE A 331 10.44 -3.93 20.34
N GLU A 332 11.33 -4.85 20.73
CA GLU A 332 11.28 -5.46 22.07
C GLU A 332 11.50 -4.44 23.19
N ASN A 333 12.31 -3.39 22.97
CA ASN A 333 12.52 -2.33 23.95
C ASN A 333 11.28 -1.43 24.14
N GLU A 334 10.42 -1.31 23.12
CA GLU A 334 9.23 -0.45 23.18
C GLU A 334 7.98 -1.18 23.66
N PHE A 335 7.96 -2.52 23.64
CA PHE A 335 6.81 -3.34 24.02
C PHE A 335 6.99 -4.04 25.37
N GLU A 336 5.94 -4.02 26.21
CA GLU A 336 5.92 -4.80 27.46
C GLU A 336 5.53 -6.27 27.21
N ASP A 337 4.51 -6.50 26.37
CA ASP A 337 4.09 -7.84 25.96
C ASP A 337 4.77 -8.26 24.65
N LEU A 338 5.92 -8.92 24.81
CA LEU A 338 6.69 -9.45 23.68
C LEU A 338 5.97 -10.58 22.93
N SER A 339 4.94 -11.20 23.53
CA SER A 339 4.18 -12.25 22.85
C SER A 339 3.44 -11.70 21.63
N ARG A 340 3.19 -10.38 21.57
CA ARG A 340 2.57 -9.73 20.41
C ARG A 340 3.47 -9.72 19.19
N LEU A 341 4.79 -9.76 19.35
CA LEU A 341 5.73 -9.59 18.26
C LEU A 341 6.05 -10.92 17.58
N VAL A 342 6.00 -10.94 16.25
CA VAL A 342 6.49 -12.02 15.41
C VAL A 342 7.61 -11.46 14.53
N ARG A 343 8.85 -11.81 14.87
CA ARG A 343 10.06 -11.35 14.21
C ARG A 343 10.31 -12.20 12.96
N VAL A 344 10.24 -11.60 11.77
CA VAL A 344 10.30 -12.35 10.51
C VAL A 344 11.60 -12.08 9.78
N ILE A 345 12.29 -13.15 9.36
CA ILE A 345 13.39 -13.08 8.40
C ILE A 345 12.93 -13.67 7.07
N SER A 346 13.27 -13.02 5.95
CA SER A 346 12.79 -13.41 4.62
C SER A 346 13.92 -13.92 3.74
N GLY A 347 13.76 -15.11 3.15
CA GLY A 347 14.62 -15.68 2.13
C GLY A 347 13.85 -16.12 0.88
N GLN A 348 14.52 -16.81 -0.03
CA GLN A 348 13.99 -17.18 -1.35
C GLN A 348 13.61 -18.66 -1.43
N ALA A 349 12.38 -18.98 -1.85
CA ALA A 349 11.91 -20.36 -2.00
C ALA A 349 12.72 -21.13 -3.05
N GLY A 350 13.02 -20.49 -4.19
CA GLY A 350 13.80 -21.08 -5.28
C GLY A 350 15.29 -21.21 -5.00
N ASN A 351 15.81 -20.59 -3.94
CA ASN A 351 17.22 -20.67 -3.56
C ASN A 351 17.36 -20.75 -2.02
N PRO A 352 17.31 -21.95 -1.43
CA PRO A 352 17.36 -22.12 0.02
C PRO A 352 18.69 -21.65 0.64
N TRP A 353 19.75 -21.50 -0.15
CA TRP A 353 21.03 -20.94 0.30
C TRP A 353 20.85 -19.52 0.88
N VAL A 354 19.94 -18.72 0.33
CA VAL A 354 19.63 -17.37 0.85
C VAL A 354 19.16 -17.45 2.30
N ALA A 355 18.18 -18.31 2.58
CA ALA A 355 17.68 -18.50 3.94
C ALA A 355 18.76 -19.06 4.87
N GLN A 356 19.62 -19.98 4.37
CA GLN A 356 20.72 -20.52 5.14
C GLN A 356 21.70 -19.43 5.59
N MET A 357 22.15 -18.56 4.69
CA MET A 357 23.10 -17.48 5.02
C MET A 357 22.50 -16.46 5.98
N LEU A 358 21.20 -16.16 5.87
CA LEU A 358 20.50 -15.28 6.80
C LEU A 358 20.46 -15.86 8.23
N LEU A 359 20.16 -17.15 8.36
CA LEU A 359 20.15 -17.84 9.65
C LEU A 359 21.56 -17.98 10.26
N GLU A 360 22.57 -18.21 9.42
CA GLU A 360 23.98 -18.19 9.83
C GLU A 360 24.38 -16.80 10.33
N GLY A 361 24.04 -15.73 9.60
CA GLY A 361 24.30 -14.35 10.01
C GLY A 361 23.61 -13.95 11.32
N LEU A 362 22.37 -14.42 11.56
CA LEU A 362 21.69 -14.22 12.84
C LEU A 362 22.36 -14.97 14.01
N SER A 363 23.01 -16.11 13.73
CA SER A 363 23.66 -16.94 14.75
C SER A 363 25.12 -16.52 15.03
N GLU A 364 25.73 -15.75 14.14
CA GLU A 364 27.14 -15.37 14.20
C GLU A 364 27.34 -14.08 15.03
N PRO A 365 28.01 -14.13 16.20
CA PRO A 365 28.15 -12.98 17.10
C PRO A 365 28.89 -11.78 16.50
N THR A 366 29.72 -11.99 15.48
CA THR A 366 30.40 -10.88 14.78
C THR A 366 29.47 -10.10 13.85
N ILE A 367 28.41 -10.73 13.33
CA ILE A 367 27.39 -10.11 12.48
C ILE A 367 26.22 -9.60 13.34
N ASN A 368 25.75 -10.45 14.26
CA ASN A 368 24.67 -10.16 15.21
C ASN A 368 25.18 -10.16 16.65
N PRO A 369 25.90 -9.12 17.09
CA PRO A 369 26.39 -9.03 18.46
C PRO A 369 25.27 -8.84 19.50
N LEU A 370 24.06 -8.48 19.05
CA LEU A 370 22.89 -8.29 19.93
C LEU A 370 22.24 -9.63 20.32
N GLY A 371 22.41 -10.68 19.51
CA GLY A 371 21.89 -12.03 19.77
C GLY A 371 20.37 -12.18 19.58
N PHE A 372 19.70 -11.21 18.93
CA PHE A 372 18.27 -11.30 18.63
C PHE A 372 18.02 -12.20 17.42
N ASN A 373 16.99 -13.04 17.49
CA ASN A 373 16.65 -14.02 16.45
C ASN A 373 15.24 -13.80 15.91
N ALA A 374 14.97 -14.37 14.74
CA ALA A 374 13.65 -14.42 14.14
C ALA A 374 12.79 -15.56 14.73
N ASP A 375 11.48 -15.36 14.79
CA ASP A 375 10.48 -16.37 15.15
C ASP A 375 9.95 -17.13 13.92
N ALA A 376 10.03 -16.51 12.74
CA ALA A 376 9.48 -17.05 11.50
C ALA A 376 10.40 -16.79 10.30
N LEU A 377 10.37 -17.72 9.33
CA LEU A 377 11.03 -17.61 8.04
C LEU A 377 9.98 -17.43 6.93
N ALA A 378 10.02 -16.29 6.25
CA ALA A 378 9.27 -16.07 5.01
C ALA A 378 10.10 -16.54 3.81
N ILE A 379 9.47 -17.18 2.82
CA ILE A 379 10.19 -17.79 1.69
C ILE A 379 9.80 -17.22 0.32
N ALA A 380 8.85 -16.29 0.22
CA ALA A 380 8.35 -15.74 -1.06
C ALA A 380 8.06 -16.84 -2.12
N PRO A 381 7.14 -17.79 -1.84
CA PRO A 381 6.83 -18.84 -2.80
C PRO A 381 5.99 -18.28 -3.94
N TYR A 382 6.34 -18.64 -5.17
CA TYR A 382 5.51 -18.39 -6.35
C TYR A 382 4.88 -19.72 -6.77
N PHE A 383 3.59 -19.69 -7.12
CA PHE A 383 2.87 -20.87 -7.61
C PHE A 383 2.26 -20.58 -8.98
N GLY A 384 2.09 -21.61 -9.79
CA GLY A 384 1.33 -21.53 -11.04
C GLY A 384 2.07 -21.02 -12.28
N GLY A 385 3.36 -20.65 -12.20
CA GLY A 385 4.12 -20.14 -13.37
C GLY A 385 4.00 -21.04 -14.61
N GLY A 386 4.37 -22.32 -14.51
CA GLY A 386 4.23 -23.26 -15.63
C GLY A 386 2.79 -23.55 -16.03
N ILE A 387 1.82 -23.34 -15.12
CA ILE A 387 0.39 -23.53 -15.40
C ILE A 387 -0.12 -22.38 -16.25
N ALA A 388 0.29 -21.14 -15.92
CA ALA A 388 -0.02 -19.97 -16.74
C ALA A 388 0.62 -20.08 -18.14
N ASP A 389 1.86 -20.55 -18.22
CA ASP A 389 2.54 -20.81 -19.50
C ASP A 389 1.75 -21.85 -20.32
N TYR A 390 1.37 -22.98 -19.71
CA TYR A 390 0.55 -24.02 -20.36
C TYR A 390 -0.79 -23.49 -20.87
N ILE A 391 -1.53 -22.72 -20.05
CA ILE A 391 -2.81 -22.11 -20.44
C ILE A 391 -2.62 -21.18 -21.64
N GLY A 392 -1.52 -20.40 -21.66
CA GLY A 392 -1.18 -19.54 -22.78
C GLY A 392 -0.82 -20.30 -24.04
N ASP A 393 0.06 -21.30 -23.93
CA ASP A 393 0.57 -22.10 -25.04
C ASP A 393 -0.53 -22.94 -25.71
N GLU A 394 -1.46 -23.47 -24.92
CA GLU A 394 -2.63 -24.22 -25.43
C GLU A 394 -3.79 -23.31 -25.87
N GLY A 395 -3.67 -21.99 -25.72
CA GLY A 395 -4.70 -21.04 -26.12
C GLY A 395 -5.99 -21.14 -25.28
N LEU A 396 -5.88 -21.51 -24.01
CA LEU A 396 -7.00 -21.76 -23.10
C LEU A 396 -7.41 -20.53 -22.28
N ILE A 397 -6.75 -19.39 -22.44
CA ILE A 397 -6.94 -18.16 -21.64
C ILE A 397 -8.42 -17.75 -21.52
N GLU A 398 -9.19 -17.85 -22.61
CA GLU A 398 -10.59 -17.41 -22.65
C GLU A 398 -11.60 -18.50 -22.25
N SER A 399 -11.17 -19.76 -22.14
CA SER A 399 -12.06 -20.91 -21.99
C SER A 399 -11.86 -21.73 -20.71
N ILE A 400 -10.68 -21.66 -20.09
CA ILE A 400 -10.38 -22.45 -18.91
C ILE A 400 -11.17 -21.98 -17.69
N THR A 401 -11.72 -22.94 -16.96
CA THR A 401 -12.46 -22.71 -15.72
C THR A 401 -11.55 -22.72 -14.51
N ILE A 402 -12.00 -22.14 -13.39
CA ILE A 402 -11.27 -22.20 -12.11
C ILE A 402 -11.02 -23.65 -11.69
N ASP A 403 -12.02 -24.52 -11.84
CA ASP A 403 -11.91 -25.94 -11.48
C ASP A 403 -10.84 -26.64 -12.32
N GLU A 404 -10.75 -26.36 -13.63
CA GLU A 404 -9.70 -26.92 -14.49
C GLU A 404 -8.30 -26.39 -14.11
N ILE A 405 -8.18 -25.11 -13.73
CA ILE A 405 -6.91 -24.58 -13.20
C ILE A 405 -6.52 -25.31 -11.91
N LEU A 406 -7.47 -25.51 -10.99
CA LEU A 406 -7.24 -26.22 -9.73
C LEU A 406 -6.88 -27.69 -9.97
N ASP A 407 -7.53 -28.35 -10.94
CA ASP A 407 -7.18 -29.72 -11.34
C ASP A 407 -5.76 -29.78 -11.91
N ILE A 408 -5.33 -28.82 -12.74
CA ILE A 408 -3.95 -28.76 -13.23
C ILE A 408 -2.96 -28.51 -12.09
N ILE A 409 -3.35 -27.69 -11.09
CA ILE A 409 -2.54 -27.48 -9.88
C ILE A 409 -2.40 -28.78 -9.08
N GLU A 410 -3.49 -29.53 -8.90
CA GLU A 410 -3.52 -30.75 -8.09
C GLU A 410 -2.84 -31.94 -8.77
N PHE A 411 -3.10 -32.13 -10.07
CA PHE A 411 -2.71 -33.32 -10.83
C PHE A 411 -1.52 -33.09 -11.77
N GLY A 412 -1.04 -31.85 -11.89
CA GLY A 412 0.05 -31.47 -12.79
C GLY A 412 -0.43 -31.11 -14.20
N ILE A 413 0.48 -30.50 -14.97
CA ILE A 413 0.22 -30.14 -16.38
C ILE A 413 0.09 -31.41 -17.21
N PRO A 414 -1.02 -31.62 -17.95
CA PRO A 414 -1.20 -32.79 -18.79
C PRO A 414 0.00 -33.01 -19.73
N GLY A 415 0.65 -34.16 -19.63
CA GLY A 415 1.78 -34.53 -20.49
C GLY A 415 3.18 -34.13 -19.99
N HIS A 416 3.26 -33.51 -18.81
CA HIS A 416 4.52 -33.24 -18.10
C HIS A 416 4.50 -33.97 -16.74
N GLU A 417 5.15 -35.14 -16.68
CA GLU A 417 5.46 -35.85 -15.42
C GLU A 417 6.82 -35.43 -14.85
#